data_AF-W7SGC3-F1
#
_entry.id   AF-W7SGC3-F1
#
_cell.length_a   1.000
_cell.length_b   1.000
_cell.length_c   1.000
_cell.angle_alpha   90.00
_cell.angle_beta   90.00
_cell.angle_gamma   90.00
#
_symmetry.space_group_name_H-M   'P 1'
#
loop_
_entity.id
_entity.type
_entity.pdbx_description
1 polymer ?
#
loop_
_entity_poly.entity_id
_entity_poly.type
_entity_poly.pdbx_seq_one_letter_code
_entity_poly.pdbx_strand_id
1 'polypeptide(L)' 'MKMPNVVGKTVFQAQFKLSALVRIVYVDHKSNDPVIRASNWKICKQEPAPGTKGVKRVVLTVIRNGETCKVSH' A
#
# COMPACT_ATOMS: atom_id res chain seq x y z
N MET A 1 -15.76 7.82 -8.31
CA MET A 1 -14.35 8.00 -7.89
C MET A 1 -13.46 6.96 -8.58
N LYS A 2 -12.21 7.32 -8.92
CA LYS A 2 -11.19 6.39 -9.44
C LYS A 2 -10.16 6.09 -8.34
N MET A 3 -9.61 4.87 -8.31
CA MET A 3 -8.58 4.47 -7.36
C MET A 3 -7.32 5.34 -7.52
N PRO A 4 -6.83 6.02 -6.47
CA PRO A 4 -5.58 6.77 -6.54
C PRO A 4 -4.36 5.85 -6.66
N ASN A 5 -3.29 6.34 -7.31
CA ASN A 5 -1.99 5.70 -7.25
C ASN A 5 -1.29 6.05 -5.93
N VAL A 6 -0.85 5.02 -5.20
CA VAL A 6 -0.05 5.11 -3.97
C VAL A 6 1.22 4.26 -4.02
N VAL A 7 1.52 3.58 -5.12
CA VAL A 7 2.78 2.86 -5.30
C VAL A 7 3.95 3.83 -5.15
N GLY A 8 4.98 3.41 -4.40
CA GLY A 8 6.15 4.23 -4.07
C GLY A 8 5.96 5.21 -2.92
N LYS A 9 4.73 5.45 -2.44
CA LYS A 9 4.49 6.27 -1.24
C LYS A 9 4.81 5.51 0.03
N THR A 10 4.99 6.24 1.13
CA THR A 10 5.05 5.60 2.46
C THR A 10 3.69 5.06 2.88
N VAL A 11 3.66 4.11 3.82
CA VAL A 11 2.40 3.59 4.39
C VAL A 11 1.56 4.73 4.99
N PHE A 12 2.19 5.68 5.67
CA PHE A 12 1.50 6.85 6.22
C PHE A 12 0.81 7.68 5.12
N GLN A 13 1.52 8.01 4.04
CA GLN A 13 0.96 8.79 2.93
C GLN A 13 -0.16 8.03 2.20
N ALA A 14 -0.01 6.71 2.04
CA ALA A 14 -1.04 5.87 1.43
C ALA A 14 -2.29 5.81 2.31
N GLN A 15 -2.12 5.64 3.62
CA GLN A 15 -3.21 5.61 4.58
C GLN A 15 -3.98 6.93 4.61
N PHE A 16 -3.27 8.06 4.72
CA PHE A 16 -3.89 9.39 4.70
C PHE A 16 -4.73 9.62 3.44
N LYS A 17 -4.28 9.12 2.30
CA LYS A 17 -4.96 9.31 1.02
C LYS A 17 -6.16 8.39 0.81
N LEU A 18 -6.14 7.18 1.38
CA LEU A 18 -7.09 6.11 1.05
C LEU A 18 -8.08 5.79 2.16
N SER A 19 -7.79 6.11 3.43
CA SER A 19 -8.60 5.72 4.58
C SER A 19 -10.03 6.26 4.54
N ALA A 20 -10.23 7.45 3.96
CA ALA A 20 -11.54 8.05 3.77
C ALA A 20 -12.32 7.50 2.57
N LEU A 21 -11.66 6.74 1.69
CA LEU A 21 -12.23 6.34 0.39
C LEU A 21 -12.53 4.85 0.32
N VAL A 22 -11.67 4.01 0.89
CA VAL A 22 -11.72 2.55 0.75
C VAL A 22 -11.16 1.86 1.99
N ARG A 23 -11.56 0.60 2.19
CA ARG A 23 -10.91 -0.26 3.19
C ARG A 23 -9.51 -0.65 2.72
N ILE A 24 -8.50 -0.34 3.51
CA ILE A 24 -7.11 -0.70 3.24
C ILE A 24 -6.82 -2.05 3.89
N VAL A 25 -6.15 -2.94 3.16
CA VAL A 25 -5.59 -4.19 3.66
C VAL A 25 -4.11 -4.22 3.33
N TYR A 26 -3.26 -4.34 4.35
CA TYR A 26 -1.83 -4.46 4.14
C TYR A 26 -1.42 -5.92 4.04
N VAL A 27 -0.54 -6.22 3.09
CA VAL A 27 0.18 -7.49 3.00
C VAL A 27 1.65 -7.17 3.21
N ASP A 28 2.19 -7.59 4.34
CA ASP A 28 3.62 -7.52 4.62
C ASP A 28 4.31 -8.72 3.93
N HIS A 29 5.31 -8.45 3.08
CA HIS A 29 6.10 -9.51 2.47
C HIS A 29 7.17 -10.07 3.42
N LYS A 30 7.56 -9.33 4.47
CA LYS A 30 8.60 -9.71 5.44
C LYS A 30 8.51 -8.88 6.74
N SER A 31 7.62 -9.22 7.67
CA SER A 31 7.92 -9.28 9.12
C SER A 31 6.67 -9.50 9.99
N ASN A 32 6.90 -10.10 11.15
CA ASN A 32 5.99 -10.11 12.31
C ASN A 32 6.08 -8.79 13.12
N ASP A 33 6.63 -7.73 12.52
CA ASP A 33 6.92 -6.47 13.20
C ASP A 33 5.65 -5.61 13.14
N PRO A 34 5.09 -5.15 14.27
CA PRO A 34 3.96 -4.25 14.24
C PRO A 34 4.41 -2.98 13.49
N VAL A 35 3.48 -2.31 12.82
CA VAL A 35 3.68 -1.14 11.91
C VAL A 35 4.19 0.13 12.67
N ILE A 36 5.02 -0.05 13.69
CA ILE A 36 5.55 0.95 14.64
C ILE A 36 6.37 2.03 13.94
N ARG A 37 6.80 1.83 12.69
CA ARG A 37 7.47 2.85 11.87
C ARG A 37 6.92 2.90 10.45
N ALA A 38 5.62 3.15 10.26
CA ALA A 38 4.97 3.30 8.95
C ALA A 38 5.72 4.23 7.94
N SER A 39 6.52 5.18 8.43
CA SER A 39 7.42 6.02 7.62
C SER A 39 8.58 5.26 6.97
N ASN A 40 9.04 4.17 7.59
CA ASN A 40 10.11 3.30 7.09
C ASN A 40 9.61 2.24 6.09
N TRP A 41 8.30 2.18 5.83
CA TRP A 41 7.70 1.24 4.89
C TRP A 41 7.15 1.97 3.68
N LYS A 42 7.33 1.38 2.51
CA LYS A 42 6.83 1.92 1.23
C LYS A 42 5.88 0.94 0.56
N ILE A 43 4.91 1.47 -0.17
CA ILE A 43 4.00 0.67 -0.98
C ILE A 43 4.77 0.17 -2.21
N CYS A 44 4.85 -1.15 -2.32
CA CYS A 44 5.49 -1.87 -3.42
C CYS A 44 4.45 -2.22 -4.50
N LYS A 45 3.27 -2.66 -4.11
CA LYS A 45 2.17 -3.01 -5.03
C LYS A 45 0.83 -2.56 -4.46
N GLN A 46 -0.10 -2.21 -5.35
CA GLN A 46 -1.49 -1.96 -4.99
C GLN A 46 -2.42 -2.78 -5.88
N GLU A 47 -3.47 -3.33 -5.29
CA GLU A 47 -4.54 -4.01 -6.00
C GLU A 47 -5.90 -3.60 -5.42
N PRO A 48 -6.86 -3.15 -6.24
CA PRO A 48 -6.79 -3.04 -7.69
C PRO A 48 -5.88 -1.89 -8.17
N ALA A 49 -5.54 -1.93 -9.46
CA ALA A 49 -4.65 -0.97 -10.10
C ALA A 49 -5.17 0.48 -9.98
N PRO A 50 -4.28 1.49 -10.08
CA PRO A 50 -4.71 2.87 -10.16
C PRO A 50 -5.72 3.09 -11.29
N GLY A 51 -6.72 3.94 -11.04
CA GLY A 51 -7.74 4.26 -12.03
C GLY A 51 -8.98 3.36 -12.01
N THR A 52 -8.94 2.18 -11.36
CA THR A 52 -10.10 1.29 -11.23
C THR A 52 -11.27 2.02 -10.55
N LYS A 53 -12.47 1.87 -11.13
CA LYS A 53 -13.71 2.49 -10.64
C LYS A 53 -14.48 1.54 -9.71
N GLY A 54 -15.32 2.10 -8.84
CA GLY A 54 -16.26 1.31 -8.01
C GLY A 54 -15.60 0.46 -6.93
N VAL A 55 -14.34 0.75 -6.58
CA VAL A 55 -13.56 -0.04 -5.64
C VAL A 55 -13.92 0.33 -4.21
N LYS A 56 -14.15 -0.68 -3.35
CA LYS A 56 -14.42 -0.49 -1.90
C LYS A 56 -13.28 -0.96 -1.00
N ARG A 57 -12.30 -1.67 -1.57
CA ARG A 57 -11.15 -2.23 -0.86
C ARG A 57 -9.89 -2.15 -1.72
N VAL A 58 -8.76 -1.88 -1.09
CA VAL A 58 -7.45 -1.96 -1.71
C VAL A 58 -6.52 -2.81 -0.86
N VAL A 59 -5.77 -3.70 -1.51
CA VAL A 59 -4.68 -4.49 -0.95
C VAL A 59 -3.38 -3.77 -1.29
N LEU A 60 -2.59 -3.46 -0.28
CA LEU A 60 -1.31 -2.78 -0.41
C LEU A 60 -0.21 -3.72 0.07
N THR A 61 0.67 -4.09 -0.86
CA THR A 61 1.91 -4.77 -0.50
C THR A 61 2.92 -3.75 -0.04
N VAL A 62 3.49 -3.97 1.14
CA VAL A 62 4.50 -3.09 1.74
C VAL A 62 5.85 -3.76 1.83
N ILE A 63 6.91 -2.98 1.67
CA ILE A 63 8.30 -3.41 1.89
C ILE A 63 9.04 -2.36 2.69
N ARG A 64 10.12 -2.75 3.38
CA ARG A 64 10.95 -1.78 4.12
C ARG A 64 11.67 -0.86 3.14
N ASN A 65 11.94 0.36 3.58
CA ASN A 65 12.72 1.31 2.79
C ASN A 65 14.13 0.75 2.56
N GLY A 66 14.61 0.84 1.32
CA GLY A 66 15.84 0.16 0.88
C GLY A 66 15.66 -1.28 0.40
N GLU A 67 14.52 -1.93 0.65
CA GLU A 67 14.24 -3.23 0.04
C GLU A 67 13.76 -3.07 -1.42
N THR A 68 14.17 -4.04 -2.25
CA THR A 68 13.67 -4.18 -3.61
C THR A 68 12.32 -4.88 -3.59
N CYS A 69 11.38 -4.30 -4.32
CA CYS A 69 10.03 -4.83 -4.52
C CYS A 69 10.12 -6.10 -5.37
N LYS A 70 10.30 -7.25 -4.71
CA LYS A 70 10.28 -8.57 -5.35
C LYS A 70 8.85 -9.09 -5.44
N VAL A 71 7.99 -8.37 -6.16
CA VAL A 71 6.76 -8.98 -6.67
C VAL A 71 7.15 -9.72 -7.93
N SER A 72 7.28 -11.04 -7.81
CA SER A 72 7.32 -11.93 -8.96
C SER A 72 6.11 -11.59 -9.85
N HIS A 73 6.42 -11.22 -11.08
CA HIS A 73 5.50 -10.85 -12.14
C HIS A 73 4.40 -11.89 -12.36
#